data_AF-A0A3L6L778-F1
#
_entry.id   AF-A0A3L6L778-F1
#
_cell.length_a   1.000
_cell.length_b   1.000
_cell.length_c   1.000
_cell.angle_alpha   90.00
_cell.angle_beta   90.00
_cell.angle_gamma   90.00
#
_symmetry.space_group_name_H-M   'P 1'
#
loop_
_entity.id
_entity.type
_entity.pdbx_description
1 polymer ?
#
loop_
_entity_poly.entity_id
_entity_poly.type
_entity_poly.pdbx_seq_one_letter_code
_entity_poly.pdbx_strand_id
1 'polypeptide(L)'
;MVDGRSSASIVAVDPERAARERDAAARALLQDSPLHTTMQYATSGLELTVPYALKVVASADTFDRAKEVADEVLRCAWQLADTVLNSFNPNSEISLVGRLPVGQKHQMSAPLKRVMACCQRVYNSSAGCFDPSTAPVAKALREIALGKERNNACLEALTQACTLPNSFVIDFEAGTISRKHEHASLDLGGVSKGYIVDYVIDNINAAGFQNVFFDWGGDCRASGMNARNTPWVVGITRPPSLDMLPNPPKEASYISVISLDNEALATSGDYENLIYTADDKPLPALMTGRRRN
;
A
#
# COMPACT_ATOMS: atom_id res chain seq x y z
N MET A 1 -36.00 -63.52 -4.45
CA MET A 1 -36.58 -62.94 -3.21
C MET A 1 -35.76 -61.69 -2.89
N VAL A 2 -36.26 -60.47 -2.71
CA VAL A 2 -37.58 -59.82 -2.76
C VAL A 2 -37.30 -58.32 -3.00
N ASP A 3 -38.23 -57.65 -3.68
CA ASP A 3 -38.25 -56.25 -4.11
C ASP A 3 -37.97 -55.18 -3.05
N GLY A 4 -37.47 -54.03 -3.54
CA GLY A 4 -37.34 -52.79 -2.80
C GLY A 4 -38.67 -52.10 -2.49
N ARG A 5 -38.68 -51.33 -1.41
CA ARG A 5 -39.64 -50.25 -1.17
C ARG A 5 -38.93 -49.07 -0.50
N SER A 6 -38.72 -48.01 -1.28
CA SER A 6 -38.53 -46.65 -0.78
C SER A 6 -39.89 -46.17 -0.26
N SER A 7 -39.95 -45.77 1.01
CA SER A 7 -41.12 -45.09 1.58
C SER A 7 -41.01 -43.60 1.31
N ALA A 8 -41.94 -43.03 0.55
CA ALA A 8 -42.06 -41.59 0.36
C ALA A 8 -42.57 -40.94 1.66
N SER A 9 -41.76 -40.07 2.25
CA SER A 9 -42.14 -39.20 3.36
C SER A 9 -43.11 -38.13 2.84
N ILE A 10 -44.39 -38.21 3.21
CA ILE A 10 -45.36 -37.16 2.91
C ILE A 10 -45.15 -36.04 3.93
N VAL A 11 -44.58 -34.91 3.50
CA VAL A 11 -44.61 -33.67 4.28
C VAL A 11 -45.95 -33.00 4.00
N ALA A 12 -46.89 -33.12 4.93
CA ALA A 12 -48.15 -32.37 4.90
C ALA A 12 -47.87 -30.91 5.30
N VAL A 13 -47.47 -30.09 4.33
CA VAL A 13 -47.46 -28.63 4.49
C VAL A 13 -48.88 -28.14 4.25
N ASP A 14 -49.44 -27.41 5.22
CA ASP A 14 -50.70 -26.68 5.03
C ASP A 14 -50.57 -25.80 3.77
N PRO A 15 -51.32 -26.12 2.69
CA PRO A 15 -51.13 -25.48 1.40
C PRO A 15 -51.46 -23.99 1.44
N GLU A 16 -52.36 -23.55 2.33
CA GLU A 16 -52.68 -22.13 2.49
C GLU A 16 -51.60 -21.38 3.25
N ARG A 17 -50.97 -22.02 4.24
CA ARG A 17 -49.82 -21.44 4.95
C ARG A 17 -48.60 -21.35 4.04
N ALA A 18 -48.30 -22.40 3.29
CA ALA A 18 -47.20 -22.42 2.33
C ALA A 18 -47.45 -21.45 1.14
N ALA A 19 -48.71 -21.23 0.76
CA ALA A 19 -49.07 -20.18 -0.20
C ALA A 19 -48.86 -18.79 0.39
N ARG A 20 -49.31 -18.54 1.64
CA ARG A 20 -49.10 -17.26 2.33
C ARG A 20 -47.63 -16.94 2.56
N GLU A 21 -46.81 -17.92 2.92
CA GLU A 21 -45.37 -17.73 3.11
C GLU A 21 -44.66 -17.42 1.78
N ARG A 22 -45.06 -18.08 0.67
CA ARG A 22 -44.56 -17.76 -0.68
C ARG A 22 -45.01 -16.39 -1.16
N ASP A 23 -46.27 -16.03 -0.94
CA ASP A 23 -46.81 -14.71 -1.30
C ASP A 23 -46.17 -13.60 -0.46
N ALA A 24 -45.90 -13.84 0.82
CA ALA A 24 -45.19 -12.89 1.68
C ALA A 24 -43.74 -12.71 1.23
N ALA A 25 -43.04 -13.80 0.89
CA ALA A 25 -41.68 -13.74 0.34
C ALA A 25 -41.64 -13.03 -1.04
N ALA A 26 -42.61 -13.30 -1.90
CA ALA A 26 -42.76 -12.63 -3.19
C ALA A 26 -43.10 -11.15 -3.02
N ARG A 27 -43.98 -10.78 -2.07
CA ARG A 27 -44.28 -9.38 -1.74
C ARG A 27 -43.10 -8.64 -1.12
N ALA A 28 -42.28 -9.31 -0.32
CA ALA A 28 -41.03 -8.74 0.20
C ALA A 28 -40.00 -8.50 -0.93
N LEU A 29 -39.97 -9.36 -1.96
CA LEU A 29 -39.17 -9.16 -3.18
C LEU A 29 -39.74 -8.08 -4.12
N LEU A 30 -41.04 -7.81 -4.06
CA LEU A 30 -41.76 -6.80 -4.86
C LEU A 30 -41.91 -5.45 -4.14
N GLN A 31 -41.53 -5.34 -2.87
CA GLN A 31 -41.32 -4.04 -2.26
C GLN A 31 -40.11 -3.42 -2.97
N ASP A 32 -40.37 -2.39 -3.77
CA ASP A 32 -39.34 -1.53 -4.36
C ASP A 32 -38.42 -1.04 -3.23
N SER A 33 -37.33 -1.77 -2.99
CA SER A 33 -36.11 -1.10 -2.55
C SER A 33 -35.79 -0.18 -3.72
N PRO A 34 -35.68 1.15 -3.52
CA PRO A 34 -35.24 2.00 -4.61
C PRO A 34 -33.96 1.34 -5.13
N LEU A 35 -33.92 1.05 -6.43
CA LEU A 35 -32.67 0.74 -7.09
C LEU A 35 -31.77 1.91 -6.72
N HIS A 36 -30.94 1.76 -5.67
CA HIS A 36 -30.05 2.81 -5.25
C HIS A 36 -29.11 2.94 -6.42
N THR A 37 -29.34 3.96 -7.25
CA THR A 37 -28.49 4.28 -8.39
C THR A 37 -27.11 4.43 -7.80
N THR A 38 -26.30 3.40 -8.02
CA THR A 38 -24.97 3.30 -7.44
C THR A 38 -24.10 4.22 -8.27
N MET A 39 -23.60 5.25 -7.62
CA MET A 39 -22.70 6.24 -8.21
C MET A 39 -21.26 5.93 -7.79
N GLN A 40 -20.30 6.42 -8.57
CA GLN A 40 -18.89 6.27 -8.27
C GLN A 40 -18.23 7.65 -8.33
N TYR A 41 -17.75 8.12 -7.19
CA TYR A 41 -16.79 9.22 -7.18
C TYR A 41 -15.42 8.66 -7.60
N ALA A 42 -14.75 9.33 -8.52
CA ALA A 42 -13.42 8.94 -8.97
C ALA A 42 -12.54 10.18 -9.13
N THR A 43 -11.33 10.11 -8.60
CA THR A 43 -10.31 11.15 -8.75
C THR A 43 -8.95 10.52 -8.95
N SER A 44 -8.07 11.22 -9.65
CA SER A 44 -6.72 10.77 -9.93
C SER A 44 -5.81 11.96 -10.13
N GLY A 45 -4.53 11.80 -9.83
CA GLY A 45 -3.56 12.87 -9.98
C GLY A 45 -2.14 12.40 -9.73
N LEU A 46 -1.27 13.35 -9.46
CA LEU A 46 0.12 13.11 -9.09
C LEU A 46 0.35 13.77 -7.73
N GLU A 47 0.83 13.01 -6.76
CA GLU A 47 1.16 13.53 -5.44
C GLU A 47 2.49 12.97 -4.97
N LEU A 48 3.36 13.83 -4.44
CA LEU A 48 4.76 13.48 -4.12
C LEU A 48 5.47 12.76 -5.28
N THR A 49 5.23 13.19 -6.53
CA THR A 49 5.75 12.59 -7.79
C THR A 49 5.23 11.19 -8.13
N VAL A 50 4.23 10.70 -7.40
CA VAL A 50 3.67 9.35 -7.56
C VAL A 50 2.21 9.45 -8.01
N PRO A 51 1.79 8.76 -9.09
CA PRO A 51 0.41 8.81 -9.55
C PRO A 51 -0.52 8.12 -8.56
N TYR A 52 -1.74 8.64 -8.41
CA TYR A 52 -2.77 7.99 -7.60
C TYR A 52 -4.11 7.93 -8.34
N ALA A 53 -4.94 6.97 -7.94
CA ALA A 53 -6.33 6.86 -8.34
C ALA A 53 -7.18 6.39 -7.16
N LEU A 54 -8.23 7.16 -6.83
CA LEU A 54 -9.22 6.83 -5.82
C LEU A 54 -10.58 6.64 -6.48
N LYS A 55 -11.32 5.61 -6.06
CA LYS A 55 -12.71 5.37 -6.42
C LYS A 55 -13.50 5.07 -5.15
N VAL A 56 -14.61 5.77 -4.96
CA VAL A 56 -15.54 5.57 -3.84
C VAL A 56 -16.92 5.35 -4.41
N VAL A 57 -17.53 4.21 -4.07
CA VAL A 57 -18.91 3.91 -4.47
C VAL A 57 -19.86 4.42 -3.41
N ALA A 58 -20.86 5.18 -3.84
CA ALA A 58 -21.85 5.82 -2.99
C ALA A 58 -23.21 5.79 -3.68
N SER A 59 -24.28 5.91 -2.90
CA SER A 59 -25.62 6.14 -3.45
C SER A 59 -25.78 7.61 -3.88
N ALA A 60 -26.76 7.90 -4.73
CA ALA A 60 -27.01 9.27 -5.20
C ALA A 60 -27.21 10.30 -4.07
N ASP A 61 -27.83 9.90 -2.96
CA ASP A 61 -28.08 10.73 -1.77
C ASP A 61 -26.82 10.98 -0.92
N THR A 62 -25.78 10.15 -1.06
CA THR A 62 -24.55 10.25 -0.29
C THR A 62 -23.34 10.66 -1.12
N PHE A 63 -23.53 10.89 -2.42
CA PHE A 63 -22.44 11.13 -3.38
C PHE A 63 -21.59 12.37 -3.04
N ASP A 64 -22.23 13.51 -2.77
CA ASP A 64 -21.50 14.75 -2.44
C ASP A 64 -20.71 14.60 -1.13
N ARG A 65 -21.30 13.94 -0.13
CA ARG A 65 -20.61 13.61 1.12
C ARG A 65 -19.43 12.65 0.88
N ALA A 66 -19.58 11.68 -0.01
CA ALA A 66 -18.50 10.74 -0.36
C ALA A 66 -17.31 11.47 -0.97
N LYS A 67 -17.59 12.44 -1.86
CA LYS A 67 -16.58 13.31 -2.45
C LYS A 67 -15.87 14.16 -1.40
N GLU A 68 -16.61 14.87 -0.55
CA GLU A 68 -16.03 15.71 0.51
C GLU A 68 -15.13 14.91 1.46
N VAL A 69 -15.59 13.73 1.90
CA VAL A 69 -14.81 12.82 2.74
C VAL A 69 -13.56 12.35 2.02
N ALA A 70 -13.68 11.94 0.76
CA ALA A 70 -12.55 11.46 -0.03
C ALA A 70 -11.48 12.54 -0.21
N ASP A 71 -11.88 13.76 -0.57
CA ASP A 71 -10.96 14.89 -0.78
C ASP A 71 -10.24 15.27 0.52
N GLU A 72 -10.95 15.29 1.65
CA GLU A 72 -10.37 15.59 2.96
C GLU A 72 -9.42 14.49 3.45
N VAL A 73 -9.78 13.22 3.28
CA VAL A 73 -8.93 12.08 3.64
C VAL A 73 -7.65 12.08 2.80
N LEU A 74 -7.75 12.33 1.49
CA LEU A 74 -6.57 12.45 0.63
C LEU A 74 -5.68 13.60 1.09
N ARG A 75 -6.24 14.78 1.37
CA ARG A 75 -5.49 15.93 1.89
C ARG A 75 -4.72 15.59 3.17
N CYS A 76 -5.36 14.89 4.11
CA CYS A 76 -4.72 14.43 5.35
C CYS A 76 -3.63 13.39 5.09
N ALA A 77 -3.89 12.45 4.18
CA ALA A 77 -2.95 11.41 3.78
C ALA A 77 -1.67 12.00 3.18
N TRP A 78 -1.80 13.00 2.30
CA TRP A 78 -0.67 13.70 1.69
C TRP A 78 0.15 14.49 2.70
N GLN A 79 -0.53 15.20 3.60
CA GLN A 79 0.14 15.90 4.69
C GLN A 79 0.91 14.92 5.58
N LEU A 80 0.33 13.77 5.92
CA LEU A 80 1.00 12.75 6.72
C LEU A 80 2.19 12.13 5.98
N ALA A 81 2.02 11.78 4.70
CA ALA A 81 3.09 11.25 3.87
C ALA A 81 4.28 12.22 3.83
N ASP A 82 4.01 13.51 3.58
CA ASP A 82 5.05 14.53 3.44
C ASP A 82 5.71 14.92 4.77
N THR A 83 4.92 15.16 5.82
CA THR A 83 5.44 15.71 7.08
C THR A 83 5.96 14.64 8.03
N VAL A 84 5.64 13.36 7.81
CA VAL A 84 6.10 12.26 8.69
C VAL A 84 7.03 11.31 7.96
N LEU A 85 6.63 10.82 6.77
CA LEU A 85 7.23 9.64 6.14
C LEU A 85 8.16 9.95 4.95
N ASN A 86 8.24 11.21 4.51
CA ASN A 86 8.98 11.61 3.32
C ASN A 86 10.44 11.96 3.65
N SER A 87 11.39 11.17 3.18
CA SER A 87 12.83 11.39 3.41
C SER A 87 13.40 12.52 2.56
N PHE A 88 12.66 12.99 1.56
CA PHE A 88 13.03 14.13 0.73
C PHE A 88 12.58 15.47 1.34
N ASN A 89 11.58 15.46 2.22
CA ASN A 89 11.20 16.65 2.98
C ASN A 89 12.16 16.81 4.17
N PRO A 90 13.00 17.87 4.20
CA PRO A 90 13.94 18.06 5.30
C PRO A 90 13.23 18.29 6.63
N ASN A 91 11.99 18.77 6.64
CA ASN A 91 11.23 19.04 7.85
C ASN A 91 10.38 17.87 8.32
N SER A 92 10.39 16.73 7.61
CA SER A 92 9.63 15.56 8.03
C SER A 92 10.17 14.95 9.31
N GLU A 93 9.31 14.24 10.04
CA GLU A 93 9.69 13.55 11.26
C GLU A 93 10.87 12.59 11.04
N ILE A 94 10.87 11.80 9.96
CA ILE A 94 11.96 10.86 9.70
C ILE A 94 13.28 11.56 9.36
N SER A 95 13.22 12.71 8.67
CA SER A 95 14.38 13.54 8.38
C SER A 95 14.93 14.20 9.65
N LEU A 96 14.05 14.60 10.58
CA LEU A 96 14.43 15.10 11.90
C LEU A 96 15.13 14.01 12.72
N VAL A 97 14.55 12.81 12.78
CA VAL A 97 15.18 11.65 13.45
C VAL A 97 16.60 11.46 12.93
N GLY A 98 16.79 11.45 11.61
CA GLY A 98 18.09 11.32 10.93
C GLY A 98 19.10 12.46 11.15
N ARG A 99 18.73 13.55 11.84
CA ARG A 99 19.61 14.69 12.14
C ARG A 99 19.82 14.95 13.63
N LEU A 100 19.10 14.23 14.51
CA LEU A 100 19.31 14.38 15.95
C LEU A 100 20.73 13.98 16.35
N PRO A 101 21.29 14.62 17.39
CA PRO A 101 22.48 14.17 18.09
C PRO A 101 22.42 12.69 18.43
N VAL A 102 23.55 12.01 18.31
CA VAL A 102 23.67 10.58 18.65
C VAL A 102 23.25 10.35 20.11
N GLY A 103 22.42 9.33 20.33
CA GLY A 103 21.86 9.00 21.64
C GLY A 103 20.69 9.87 22.11
N GLN A 104 20.38 10.97 21.42
CA GLN A 104 19.19 11.77 21.75
C GLN A 104 17.92 11.00 21.34
N LYS A 105 17.01 10.82 22.30
CA LYS A 105 15.71 10.17 22.08
C LYS A 105 14.73 11.14 21.43
N HIS A 106 14.05 10.65 20.41
CA HIS A 106 12.88 11.26 19.78
C HIS A 106 11.61 10.50 20.17
N GLN A 107 10.55 11.22 20.51
CA GLN A 107 9.23 10.63 20.71
C GLN A 107 8.55 10.46 19.34
N MET A 108 8.39 9.21 18.89
CA MET A 108 7.74 8.93 17.61
C MET A 108 6.26 9.33 17.66
N SER A 109 5.79 9.96 16.60
CA SER A 109 4.36 10.08 16.32
C SER A 109 3.71 8.70 16.19
N ALA A 110 2.39 8.63 16.40
CA ALA A 110 1.66 7.37 16.23
C ALA A 110 1.83 6.75 14.83
N PRO A 111 1.79 7.52 13.72
CA PRO A 111 2.09 7.01 12.39
C PRO A 111 3.51 6.45 12.28
N LEU A 112 4.54 7.20 12.70
CA LEU A 112 5.92 6.74 12.60
C LEU A 112 6.14 5.47 13.43
N LYS A 113 5.61 5.42 14.65
CA LYS A 113 5.68 4.24 15.52
C LYS A 113 5.08 2.99 14.84
N ARG A 114 3.93 3.14 14.18
CA ARG A 114 3.25 2.05 13.48
C ARG A 114 4.04 1.57 12.25
N VAL A 115 4.59 2.50 11.47
CA VAL A 115 5.45 2.18 10.32
C VAL A 115 6.74 1.50 10.77
N MET A 116 7.43 2.03 11.79
CA MET A 116 8.65 1.41 12.33
C MET A 116 8.39 0.01 12.91
N ALA A 117 7.23 -0.22 13.53
CA ALA A 117 6.85 -1.56 13.98
C ALA A 117 6.68 -2.52 12.80
N CYS A 118 6.11 -2.06 11.68
CA CYS A 118 6.05 -2.85 10.45
C CYS A 118 7.45 -3.14 9.90
N CYS A 119 8.29 -2.10 9.78
CA CYS A 119 9.66 -2.26 9.30
C CYS A 119 10.46 -3.26 10.15
N GLN A 120 10.32 -3.23 11.48
CA GLN A 120 10.99 -4.18 12.37
C GLN A 120 10.51 -5.62 12.13
N ARG A 121 9.21 -5.83 11.92
CA ARG A 121 8.67 -7.16 11.59
C ARG A 121 9.21 -7.67 10.26
N VAL A 122 9.16 -6.84 9.22
CA VAL A 122 9.62 -7.20 7.86
C VAL A 122 11.14 -7.40 7.82
N TYR A 123 11.91 -6.59 8.53
CA TYR A 123 13.36 -6.78 8.71
C TYR A 123 13.65 -8.16 9.28
N ASN A 124 12.97 -8.54 10.37
CA ASN A 124 13.16 -9.83 11.02
C ASN A 124 12.72 -11.00 10.13
N SER A 125 11.53 -10.94 9.54
CA SER A 125 10.99 -12.02 8.71
C SER A 125 11.75 -12.22 7.40
N SER A 126 12.40 -11.16 6.90
CA SER A 126 13.23 -11.20 5.69
C SER A 126 14.71 -11.48 5.97
N ALA A 127 15.10 -11.75 7.22
CA ALA A 127 16.49 -11.92 7.65
C ALA A 127 17.41 -10.74 7.24
N GLY A 128 16.86 -9.52 7.27
CA GLY A 128 17.55 -8.27 6.93
C GLY A 128 17.67 -7.98 5.43
N CYS A 129 16.98 -8.73 4.56
CA CYS A 129 16.91 -8.40 3.12
C CYS A 129 16.20 -7.06 2.87
N PHE A 130 15.14 -6.79 3.64
CA PHE A 130 14.56 -5.46 3.78
C PHE A 130 15.15 -4.80 5.02
N ASP A 131 15.69 -3.58 4.89
CA ASP A 131 16.19 -2.78 6.03
C ASP A 131 15.88 -1.30 5.80
N PRO A 132 15.12 -0.64 6.70
CA PRO A 132 14.80 0.79 6.54
C PRO A 132 16.00 1.71 6.83
N SER A 133 17.17 1.19 7.21
CA SER A 133 18.36 2.01 7.56
C SER A 133 19.32 2.19 6.40
N THR A 134 18.92 1.80 5.19
CA THR A 134 19.77 1.83 3.98
C THR A 134 19.87 3.18 3.31
N ALA A 135 19.22 4.23 3.84
CA ALA A 135 19.29 5.59 3.26
C ALA A 135 20.73 6.09 2.97
N PRO A 136 21.73 5.90 3.86
CA PRO A 136 23.11 6.30 3.58
C PRO A 136 23.73 5.51 2.44
N VAL A 137 23.43 4.21 2.37
CA VAL A 137 23.91 3.30 1.31
C VAL A 137 23.29 3.70 -0.03
N ALA A 138 21.99 4.01 -0.05
CA ALA A 138 21.26 4.47 -1.24
C ALA A 138 21.85 5.75 -1.80
N LYS A 139 22.14 6.71 -0.89
CA LYS A 139 22.75 7.98 -1.25
C LYS A 139 24.15 7.78 -1.85
N ALA A 140 25.00 7.00 -1.18
CA ALA A 140 26.35 6.72 -1.67
C ALA A 140 26.34 6.07 -3.06
N LEU A 141 25.45 5.09 -3.29
CA LEU A 141 25.30 4.44 -4.60
C LEU A 141 24.83 5.41 -5.69
N ARG A 142 23.89 6.31 -5.38
CA ARG A 142 23.48 7.38 -6.32
C ARG A 142 24.64 8.31 -6.67
N GLU A 143 25.43 8.71 -5.69
CA GLU A 143 26.60 9.58 -5.90
C GLU A 143 27.69 8.90 -6.74
N ILE A 144 27.92 7.61 -6.51
CA ILE A 144 28.83 6.79 -7.33
C ILE A 144 28.31 6.67 -8.77
N ALA A 145 27.01 6.36 -8.95
CA ALA A 145 26.41 6.23 -10.27
C ALA A 145 26.50 7.53 -11.09
N LEU A 146 26.34 8.69 -10.43
CA LEU A 146 26.49 10.02 -11.02
C LEU A 146 27.96 10.45 -11.20
N GLY A 147 28.93 9.60 -10.87
CA GLY A 147 30.36 9.87 -11.01
C GLY A 147 30.90 10.92 -10.02
N LYS A 148 30.15 11.25 -8.96
CA LYS A 148 30.52 12.28 -7.97
C LYS A 148 31.48 11.77 -6.90
N GLU A 149 31.39 10.49 -6.54
CA GLU A 149 32.29 9.83 -5.58
C GLU A 149 32.88 8.54 -6.14
N ARG A 150 34.17 8.26 -5.86
CA ARG A 150 34.91 7.10 -6.37
C ARG A 150 35.41 6.11 -5.30
N ASN A 151 35.06 6.31 -4.02
CA ASN A 151 35.64 5.50 -2.94
C ASN A 151 34.74 4.32 -2.53
N ASN A 152 34.94 3.16 -3.16
CA ASN A 152 34.22 1.91 -2.86
C ASN A 152 34.40 1.42 -1.41
N ALA A 153 35.53 1.74 -0.73
CA ALA A 153 35.76 1.33 0.65
C ALA A 153 34.78 2.00 1.64
N CYS A 154 34.27 3.19 1.30
CA CYS A 154 33.25 3.89 2.08
C CYS A 154 31.90 3.15 2.02
N LEU A 155 31.55 2.61 0.85
CA LEU A 155 30.27 1.91 0.64
C LEU A 155 30.18 0.60 1.43
N GLU A 156 31.26 -0.19 1.46
CA GLU A 156 31.29 -1.43 2.24
C GLU A 156 31.14 -1.16 3.74
N ALA A 157 31.87 -0.16 4.24
CA ALA A 157 31.76 0.27 5.64
C ALA A 157 30.33 0.74 5.98
N LEU A 158 29.71 1.55 5.11
CA LEU A 158 28.32 1.98 5.27
C LEU A 158 27.34 0.80 5.27
N THR A 159 27.54 -0.18 4.39
CA THR A 159 26.65 -1.37 4.31
C THR A 159 26.71 -2.21 5.58
N GLN A 160 27.88 -2.32 6.22
CA GLN A 160 28.03 -3.05 7.48
C GLN A 160 27.48 -2.25 8.68
N ALA A 161 27.70 -0.93 8.70
CA ALA A 161 27.29 -0.07 9.80
C ALA A 161 25.79 0.25 9.76
N CYS A 162 25.22 0.52 8.58
CA CYS A 162 23.87 1.03 8.41
C CYS A 162 22.83 -0.08 8.30
N THR A 163 22.75 -0.89 9.36
CA THR A 163 21.64 -1.84 9.55
C THR A 163 20.72 -1.37 10.68
N LEU A 164 19.45 -1.77 10.66
CA LEU A 164 18.48 -1.38 11.70
C LEU A 164 18.99 -1.53 13.14
N PRO A 165 19.49 -2.70 13.59
CA PRO A 165 20.00 -2.85 14.95
C PRO A 165 21.30 -2.07 15.22
N ASN A 166 22.12 -1.79 14.20
CA ASN A 166 23.37 -1.02 14.37
C ASN A 166 23.14 0.50 14.31
N SER A 167 22.07 0.94 13.66
CA SER A 167 21.77 2.35 13.40
C SER A 167 20.89 2.98 14.48
N PHE A 168 19.97 2.21 15.05
CA PHE A 168 18.94 2.74 15.94
C PHE A 168 18.78 1.93 17.24
N VAL A 169 18.42 2.64 18.31
CA VAL A 169 17.75 2.06 19.48
C VAL A 169 16.28 2.44 19.35
N ILE A 170 15.39 1.44 19.33
CA ILE A 170 13.95 1.64 19.21
C ILE A 170 13.29 1.00 20.42
N ASP A 171 12.50 1.81 21.14
CA ASP A 171 11.67 1.36 22.25
C ASP A 171 10.21 1.53 21.82
N PHE A 172 9.55 0.43 21.48
CA PHE A 172 8.15 0.44 21.06
C PHE A 172 7.17 0.60 22.24
N GLU A 173 7.57 0.34 23.48
CA GLU A 173 6.70 0.57 24.63
C GLU A 173 6.67 2.07 24.93
N ALA A 174 7.84 2.68 25.13
CA ALA A 174 7.98 4.13 25.32
C ALA A 174 7.66 4.93 24.03
N GLY A 175 7.70 4.29 22.86
CA GLY A 175 7.50 4.94 21.57
C GLY A 175 8.66 5.86 21.18
N THR A 176 9.89 5.51 21.55
CA THR A 176 11.06 6.36 21.30
C THR A 176 12.03 5.73 20.31
N ILE A 177 12.76 6.58 19.57
CA ILE A 177 13.83 6.19 18.66
C ILE A 177 15.05 7.10 18.88
N SER A 178 16.26 6.55 18.84
CA SER A 178 17.50 7.32 18.88
C SER A 178 18.55 6.72 17.97
N ARG A 179 19.39 7.57 17.38
CA ARG A 179 20.49 7.17 16.51
C ARG A 179 21.69 6.70 17.31
N LYS A 180 22.40 5.69 16.81
CA LYS A 180 23.64 5.14 17.40
C LYS A 180 24.91 5.76 16.81
N HIS A 181 24.83 6.36 15.63
CA HIS A 181 25.96 7.02 14.97
C HIS A 181 25.48 8.12 14.00
N GLU A 182 26.42 8.95 13.54
CA GLU A 182 26.19 10.16 12.74
C GLU A 182 25.67 9.91 11.32
N HIS A 183 25.81 8.69 10.81
CA HIS A 183 25.28 8.29 9.50
C HIS A 183 23.87 7.69 9.55
N ALA A 184 23.35 7.27 10.71
CA ALA A 184 22.08 6.55 10.80
C ALA A 184 20.91 7.38 10.24
N SER A 185 20.24 6.94 9.18
CA SER A 185 19.05 7.60 8.65
C SER A 185 18.08 6.57 8.09
N LEU A 186 16.81 6.94 8.01
CA LEU A 186 15.73 6.05 7.58
C LEU A 186 15.36 6.30 6.11
N ASP A 187 15.13 5.21 5.39
CA ASP A 187 14.39 5.14 4.12
C ASP A 187 13.18 4.23 4.34
N LEU A 188 11.98 4.82 4.29
CA LEU A 188 10.73 4.11 4.51
C LEU A 188 10.01 3.77 3.21
N GLY A 189 10.62 3.99 2.04
CA GLY A 189 9.96 3.87 0.73
C GLY A 189 9.32 2.49 0.46
N GLY A 190 9.87 1.42 1.05
CA GLY A 190 9.32 0.07 0.90
C GLY A 190 8.10 -0.25 1.79
N VAL A 191 7.67 0.67 2.67
CA VAL A 191 6.51 0.45 3.58
C VAL A 191 5.58 1.67 3.64
N SER A 192 6.09 2.88 3.44
CA SER A 192 5.33 4.12 3.64
C SER A 192 4.13 4.25 2.71
N LYS A 193 4.25 3.84 1.43
CA LYS A 193 3.14 3.87 0.46
C LYS A 193 1.98 2.99 0.89
N GLY A 194 2.24 1.71 1.18
CA GLY A 194 1.24 0.79 1.72
C GLY A 194 0.56 1.33 2.98
N TYR A 195 1.30 1.98 3.89
CA TYR A 195 0.71 2.62 5.07
C TYR A 195 -0.27 3.75 4.73
N ILE A 196 0.07 4.60 3.74
CA ILE A 196 -0.82 5.67 3.28
C ILE A 196 -2.05 5.10 2.57
N VAL A 197 -1.87 4.04 1.79
CA VAL A 197 -2.97 3.33 1.13
C VAL A 197 -3.96 2.77 2.16
N ASP A 198 -3.44 2.12 3.21
CA ASP A 198 -4.25 1.65 4.33
C ASP A 198 -4.95 2.80 5.04
N TYR A 199 -4.24 3.90 5.31
CA TYR A 199 -4.82 5.08 5.95
C TYR A 199 -6.01 5.64 5.17
N VAL A 200 -5.90 5.77 3.84
CA VAL A 200 -6.99 6.30 3.01
C VAL A 200 -8.20 5.39 3.06
N ILE A 201 -8.01 4.08 2.83
CA ILE A 201 -9.11 3.10 2.86
C ILE A 201 -9.78 3.06 4.23
N ASP A 202 -8.99 2.97 5.32
CA ASP A 202 -9.53 2.85 6.67
C ASP A 202 -10.34 4.08 7.10
N ASN A 203 -9.88 5.30 6.75
CA ASN A 203 -10.60 6.53 7.11
C ASN A 203 -11.87 6.74 6.28
N ILE A 204 -11.87 6.39 4.99
CA ILE A 204 -13.08 6.45 4.16
C ILE A 204 -14.11 5.40 4.62
N ASN A 205 -13.64 4.17 4.92
CA ASN A 205 -14.49 3.13 5.51
C ASN A 205 -15.06 3.57 6.86
N ALA A 206 -14.26 4.19 7.73
CA ALA A 206 -14.72 4.72 9.02
C ALA A 206 -15.77 5.83 8.88
N ALA A 207 -15.76 6.58 7.77
CA ALA A 207 -16.77 7.58 7.45
C ALA A 207 -18.09 6.99 6.90
N GLY A 208 -18.15 5.66 6.69
CA GLY A 208 -19.34 4.92 6.30
C GLY A 208 -19.35 4.43 4.84
N PHE A 209 -18.30 4.70 4.06
CA PHE A 209 -18.22 4.26 2.66
C PHE A 209 -17.35 3.02 2.55
N GLN A 210 -17.97 1.84 2.45
CA GLN A 210 -17.27 0.54 2.51
C GLN A 210 -16.73 0.04 1.16
N ASN A 211 -17.12 0.68 0.07
CA ASN A 211 -16.85 0.24 -1.30
C ASN A 211 -15.82 1.19 -1.93
N VAL A 212 -14.54 0.93 -1.68
CA VAL A 212 -13.46 1.86 -2.01
C VAL A 212 -12.33 1.12 -2.73
N PHE A 213 -11.72 1.78 -3.70
CA PHE A 213 -10.46 1.34 -4.28
C PHE A 213 -9.50 2.51 -4.31
N PHE A 214 -8.30 2.30 -3.80
CA PHE A 214 -7.24 3.30 -3.83
C PHE A 214 -5.94 2.67 -4.29
N ASP A 215 -5.29 3.33 -5.25
CA ASP A 215 -3.98 3.00 -5.80
C ASP A 215 -3.08 4.22 -5.71
N TRP A 216 -1.85 4.03 -5.22
CA TRP A 216 -0.81 5.03 -5.18
C TRP A 216 0.52 4.44 -5.63
N GLY A 217 0.86 4.68 -6.90
CA GLY A 217 2.10 4.21 -7.51
C GLY A 217 2.23 2.68 -7.56
N GLY A 218 1.12 1.97 -7.80
CA GLY A 218 1.08 0.52 -7.89
C GLY A 218 0.80 -0.20 -6.57
N ASP A 219 0.94 0.50 -5.43
CA ASP A 219 0.49 0.00 -4.14
C ASP A 219 -1.00 0.32 -4.03
N CYS A 220 -1.84 -0.71 -3.94
CA CYS A 220 -3.29 -0.53 -3.93
C CYS A 220 -3.98 -1.37 -2.87
N ARG A 221 -5.17 -0.93 -2.48
CA ARG A 221 -6.08 -1.69 -1.60
C ARG A 221 -7.51 -1.45 -2.04
N ALA A 222 -8.31 -2.49 -1.92
CA ALA A 222 -9.73 -2.46 -2.19
C ALA A 222 -10.53 -2.83 -0.93
N SER A 223 -11.71 -2.24 -0.77
CA SER A 223 -12.74 -2.67 0.18
C SER A 223 -14.08 -2.79 -0.54
N GLY A 224 -14.88 -3.76 -0.11
CA GLY A 224 -16.21 -4.01 -0.67
C GLY A 224 -16.22 -4.32 -2.17
N MET A 225 -17.20 -3.78 -2.89
CA MET A 225 -17.44 -4.04 -4.30
C MET A 225 -17.36 -2.75 -5.14
N ASN A 226 -17.15 -2.91 -6.44
CA ASN A 226 -17.19 -1.79 -7.39
C ASN A 226 -18.65 -1.36 -7.69
N ALA A 227 -18.82 -0.28 -8.47
CA ALA A 227 -20.13 0.27 -8.80
C ALA A 227 -21.05 -0.66 -9.61
N ARG A 228 -20.53 -1.76 -10.17
CA ARG A 228 -21.30 -2.83 -10.83
C ARG A 228 -21.64 -3.98 -9.88
N ASN A 229 -21.39 -3.83 -8.58
CA ASN A 229 -21.60 -4.85 -7.56
C ASN A 229 -20.81 -6.14 -7.84
N THR A 230 -19.57 -5.98 -8.33
CA THR A 230 -18.61 -7.08 -8.47
C THR A 230 -17.30 -6.75 -7.74
N PRO A 231 -16.46 -7.76 -7.42
CA PRO A 231 -15.16 -7.50 -6.80
C PRO A 231 -14.33 -6.49 -7.58
N TRP A 232 -13.46 -5.77 -6.87
CA TRP A 232 -12.45 -4.93 -7.50
C TRP A 232 -11.43 -5.82 -8.20
N VAL A 233 -10.92 -5.36 -9.35
CA VAL A 233 -10.01 -6.15 -10.18
C VAL A 233 -8.80 -5.30 -10.53
N VAL A 234 -7.61 -5.86 -10.36
CA VAL A 234 -6.32 -5.21 -10.62
C VAL A 234 -5.51 -6.09 -11.58
N GLY A 235 -4.91 -5.46 -12.58
CA GLY A 235 -4.00 -6.11 -13.51
C GLY A 235 -2.55 -6.06 -13.01
N ILE A 236 -1.86 -7.20 -13.05
CA ILE A 236 -0.41 -7.27 -12.81
C ILE A 236 0.28 -7.13 -14.16
N THR A 237 0.92 -5.99 -14.36
CA THR A 237 1.61 -5.65 -15.61
C THR A 237 2.85 -6.52 -15.83
N ARG A 238 3.11 -6.88 -17.08
CA ARG A 238 4.36 -7.50 -17.49
C ARG A 238 5.48 -6.45 -17.47
N PRO A 239 6.56 -6.70 -16.73
CA PRO A 239 7.75 -5.84 -16.79
C PRO A 239 8.22 -5.69 -18.24
N PRO A 240 8.53 -4.46 -18.71
CA PRO A 240 9.25 -4.29 -19.96
C PRO A 240 10.64 -4.92 -19.83
N SER A 241 11.20 -5.40 -20.95
CA SER A 241 12.61 -5.82 -20.98
C SER A 241 13.52 -4.60 -20.82
N LEU A 242 14.75 -4.81 -20.30
CA LEU A 242 15.66 -3.70 -19.98
C LEU A 242 15.97 -2.79 -21.18
N ASP A 243 16.06 -3.37 -22.37
CA ASP A 243 16.25 -2.68 -23.65
C ASP A 243 15.05 -1.81 -24.07
N MET A 244 13.87 -2.10 -23.56
CA MET A 244 12.63 -1.38 -23.84
C MET A 244 12.35 -0.26 -22.82
N LEU A 245 13.12 -0.16 -21.74
CA LEU A 245 12.95 0.89 -20.72
C LEU A 245 13.04 2.33 -21.27
N PRO A 246 13.88 2.65 -22.28
CA PRO A 246 13.91 4.00 -22.84
C PRO A 246 12.61 4.38 -23.58
N ASN A 247 11.90 3.40 -24.12
CA ASN A 247 10.68 3.57 -24.91
C ASN A 247 9.70 2.43 -24.61
N PRO A 248 9.07 2.42 -23.43
CA PRO A 248 8.18 1.34 -23.06
C PRO A 248 6.97 1.28 -24.01
N PRO A 249 6.38 0.09 -24.23
CA PRO A 249 5.16 -0.03 -25.03
C PRO A 249 4.04 0.86 -24.48
N LYS A 250 3.27 1.50 -25.37
CA LYS A 250 2.11 2.33 -24.96
C LYS A 250 1.01 1.52 -24.28
N GLU A 251 0.89 0.23 -24.61
CA GLU A 251 -0.06 -0.68 -24.01
C GLU A 251 0.66 -1.70 -23.13
N ALA A 252 0.33 -1.69 -21.85
CA ALA A 252 0.80 -2.68 -20.89
C ALA A 252 0.18 -4.04 -21.20
N SER A 253 1.01 -5.04 -21.45
CA SER A 253 0.54 -6.44 -21.41
C SER A 253 0.44 -6.89 -19.95
N TYR A 254 -0.61 -7.64 -19.59
CA TYR A 254 -0.79 -8.16 -18.23
C TYR A 254 -0.27 -9.61 -18.15
N ILE A 255 0.42 -9.94 -17.05
CA ILE A 255 0.78 -11.33 -16.73
C ILE A 255 -0.40 -12.02 -16.03
N SER A 256 -1.12 -11.29 -15.21
CA SER A 256 -2.25 -11.81 -14.45
C SER A 256 -3.25 -10.69 -14.15
N VAL A 257 -4.47 -11.09 -13.82
CA VAL A 257 -5.53 -10.21 -13.35
C VAL A 257 -6.08 -10.85 -12.08
N ILE A 258 -6.10 -10.09 -10.99
CA ILE A 258 -6.55 -10.59 -9.68
C ILE A 258 -7.75 -9.80 -9.20
N SER A 259 -8.71 -10.49 -8.58
CA SER A 259 -9.78 -9.85 -7.83
C SER A 259 -9.31 -9.59 -6.40
N LEU A 260 -9.59 -8.40 -5.87
CA LEU A 260 -9.32 -8.05 -4.48
C LEU A 260 -10.63 -8.09 -3.68
N ASP A 261 -10.64 -8.83 -2.58
CA ASP A 261 -11.75 -8.85 -1.61
C ASP A 261 -11.26 -8.36 -0.25
N ASN A 262 -11.39 -7.05 0.00
CA ASN A 262 -10.89 -6.41 1.21
C ASN A 262 -9.37 -6.60 1.43
N GLU A 263 -8.63 -6.70 0.32
CA GLU A 263 -7.20 -7.00 0.25
C GLU A 263 -6.39 -5.84 -0.31
N ALA A 264 -5.10 -5.85 0.00
CA ALA A 264 -4.09 -4.97 -0.56
C ALA A 264 -3.12 -5.73 -1.47
N LEU A 265 -2.62 -5.07 -2.51
CA LEU A 265 -1.61 -5.57 -3.42
C LEU A 265 -0.52 -4.50 -3.58
N ALA A 266 0.73 -4.90 -3.47
CA ALA A 266 1.87 -4.09 -3.84
C ALA A 266 2.81 -4.91 -4.73
N THR A 267 3.42 -4.26 -5.71
CA THR A 267 4.43 -4.85 -6.59
C THR A 267 5.73 -4.06 -6.46
N SER A 268 6.85 -4.76 -6.43
CA SER A 268 8.18 -4.14 -6.46
C SER A 268 8.93 -4.65 -7.69
N GLY A 269 9.32 -3.75 -8.58
CA GLY A 269 10.03 -4.05 -9.82
C GLY A 269 11.37 -3.32 -9.92
N ASP A 270 12.40 -4.01 -10.41
CA ASP A 270 13.71 -3.44 -10.73
C ASP A 270 13.69 -2.52 -11.97
N TYR A 271 12.55 -2.46 -12.67
CA TYR A 271 12.29 -1.66 -13.86
C TYR A 271 11.53 -0.34 -13.61
N GLU A 272 11.02 -0.12 -12.39
CA GLU A 272 10.13 1.03 -12.12
C GLU A 272 10.89 2.30 -11.76
N ASN A 273 11.96 2.18 -10.97
CA ASN A 273 12.80 3.30 -10.56
C ASN A 273 14.26 3.03 -10.95
N LEU A 274 14.76 3.79 -11.92
CA LEU A 274 16.10 3.61 -12.48
C LEU A 274 16.96 4.83 -12.20
N ILE A 275 18.20 4.58 -11.82
CA ILE A 275 19.28 5.56 -11.77
C ILE A 275 20.11 5.35 -13.04
N TYR A 276 20.29 6.40 -13.82
CA TYR A 276 21.18 6.36 -14.99
C TYR A 276 22.60 6.74 -14.56
N THR A 277 23.56 5.87 -14.86
CA THR A 277 24.98 6.16 -14.64
C THR A 277 25.47 7.27 -15.58
N ALA A 278 26.66 7.83 -15.33
CA ALA A 278 27.30 8.77 -16.26
C ALA A 278 27.47 8.26 -17.71
N ASP A 279 27.44 6.93 -17.92
CA ASP A 279 27.49 6.28 -19.24
C ASP A 279 26.09 5.86 -19.76
N ASP A 280 25.00 6.47 -19.26
CA ASP A 280 23.60 6.19 -19.62
C ASP A 280 23.12 4.74 -19.41
N LYS A 281 23.83 3.94 -18.60
CA LYS A 281 23.36 2.61 -18.18
C LYS A 281 22.34 2.68 -17.03
N PRO A 282 21.20 1.97 -17.11
CA PRO A 282 20.21 1.94 -16.03
C PRO A 282 20.66 1.03 -14.87
N LEU A 283 20.45 1.48 -13.64
CA LEU A 283 20.61 0.74 -12.40
C LEU A 283 19.32 0.79 -11.57
N PRO A 284 18.79 -0.32 -11.06
CA PRO A 284 17.61 -0.31 -10.20
C PRO A 284 17.84 0.50 -8.92
N ALA A 285 16.84 1.28 -8.51
CA ALA A 285 16.85 2.01 -7.24
C ALA A 285 16.53 1.09 -6.04
N LEU A 286 15.91 -0.06 -6.28
CA LEU A 286 15.71 -1.11 -5.27
C LEU A 286 17.06 -1.78 -4.96
N MET A 287 17.40 -1.82 -3.68
CA MET A 287 18.63 -2.43 -3.20
C MET A 287 18.30 -3.59 -2.26
N THR A 288 19.12 -4.63 -2.30
CA THR A 288 19.04 -5.73 -1.33
C THR A 288 20.03 -5.47 -0.19
N GLY A 289 19.58 -5.58 1.07
CA GLY A 289 20.40 -5.29 2.25
C GLY A 289 21.59 -6.23 2.46
N ARG A 290 21.64 -7.36 1.74
CA ARG A 290 22.79 -8.28 1.69
C ARG A 290 22.91 -8.90 0.31
N ARG A 291 24.11 -8.88 -0.27
CA ARG A 291 24.45 -9.85 -1.32
C ARG A 291 24.49 -11.23 -0.65
N ARG A 292 23.74 -12.20 -1.16
CA ARG A 292 24.02 -13.60 -0.85
C ARG A 292 25.44 -13.87 -1.38
N ASN A 293 26.34 -14.25 -0.48
CA ASN A 293 27.62 -14.86 -0.86
C ASN A 293 27.36 -16.20 -1.54
#